data_AF-A0A6B2LC53-F1
#
_entry.id   AF-A0A6B2LC53-F1
#
_cell.length_a   1.000
_cell.length_b   1.000
_cell.length_c   1.000
_cell.angle_alpha   90.00
_cell.angle_beta   90.00
_cell.angle_gamma   90.00
#
_symmetry.space_group_name_H-M   'P 1'
#
loop_
_entity.id
_entity.type
_entity.pdbx_description
1 polymer ?
#
loop_
_entity_poly.entity_id
_entity_poly.type
_entity_poly.pdbx_seq_one_letter_code
_entity_poly.pdbx_strand_id
1 'polypeptide(L)'
;MDLLSPYNPSMKVDIVLTKFNAELNSSGPNHNEKDEIALSNYKKLLKENPHIIEVDPIELQQKLTSRPEMIKIFLHMAETVKDLYIPQSFVLSDGEEVPSDFPFPAICKTLEASGDLSSHEMDIVWNKDSIRTLRKPLMVQQWINHSSTLFKIFLIGESSFVVKRPSIRDIDNDIHPSLHFNSQQFKSLQGPPTAADPSEEFIKQIAKVFSSDLGLSLVGVDLIRCSKSGKFYIIDANYFPGFLGVDNCPLHFLQLIKQKLDKKHS
;
A
#
# COMPACT_ATOMS: atom_id res chain seq x y z
N MET A 1 -0.60 17.62 -17.27
CA MET A 1 -1.65 17.44 -18.30
C MET A 1 -2.97 17.31 -17.55
N ASP A 2 -3.99 18.04 -17.96
CA ASP A 2 -5.34 17.82 -17.44
C ASP A 2 -5.97 16.67 -18.24
N LEU A 3 -6.26 15.55 -17.58
CA LEU A 3 -6.84 14.35 -18.21
C LEU A 3 -8.35 14.46 -18.43
N LEU A 4 -9.00 15.49 -17.90
CA LEU A 4 -10.41 15.79 -18.17
C LEU A 4 -10.60 16.51 -19.51
N SER A 5 -9.52 17.05 -20.08
CA SER A 5 -9.50 17.72 -21.37
C SER A 5 -8.89 16.80 -22.44
N PRO A 6 -9.35 16.86 -23.71
CA PRO A 6 -8.73 16.12 -24.80
C PRO A 6 -7.24 16.47 -24.96
N TYR A 7 -6.41 15.46 -25.26
CA TYR A 7 -4.99 15.66 -25.52
C TYR A 7 -4.77 16.62 -26.69
N ASN A 8 -3.88 17.61 -26.51
CA ASN A 8 -3.43 18.47 -27.59
C ASN A 8 -2.36 17.73 -28.42
N PRO A 9 -2.62 17.35 -29.69
CA PRO A 9 -1.68 16.58 -30.50
C PRO A 9 -0.36 17.30 -30.80
N SER A 10 -0.30 18.62 -30.61
CA SER A 10 0.93 19.41 -30.79
C SER A 10 1.90 19.32 -29.60
N MET A 11 1.45 18.82 -28.44
CA MET A 11 2.34 18.60 -27.31
C MET A 11 3.23 17.40 -27.58
N LYS A 12 4.54 17.52 -27.31
CA LYS A 12 5.46 16.38 -27.33
C LYS A 12 5.62 15.86 -25.92
N VAL A 13 5.30 14.59 -25.72
CA VAL A 13 5.39 13.91 -24.43
C VAL A 13 6.20 12.65 -24.63
N ASP A 14 7.33 12.53 -23.94
CA ASP A 14 8.17 11.34 -23.99
C ASP A 14 7.85 10.38 -22.83
N ILE A 15 7.39 10.92 -21.70
CA ILE A 15 7.13 10.19 -20.46
C ILE A 15 5.95 10.79 -19.72
N VAL A 16 5.14 9.94 -19.10
CA VAL A 16 4.05 10.32 -18.20
C VAL A 16 4.27 9.71 -16.83
N LEU A 17 4.10 10.55 -15.81
CA LEU A 17 4.16 10.19 -14.40
C LEU A 17 2.76 10.35 -13.83
N THR A 18 2.11 9.25 -13.45
CA THR A 18 0.69 9.25 -13.06
C THR A 18 0.46 8.53 -11.73
N LYS A 19 -0.66 8.89 -11.08
CA LYS A 19 -1.15 8.28 -9.85
C LYS A 19 -2.66 8.16 -9.93
N PHE A 20 -3.15 7.00 -10.35
CA PHE A 20 -4.58 6.73 -10.55
C PHE A 20 -5.22 6.02 -9.35
N ASN A 21 -5.03 6.53 -8.14
CA ASN A 21 -5.50 5.84 -6.94
C ASN A 21 -7.03 5.90 -6.78
N ALA A 22 -7.64 7.03 -7.11
CA ALA A 22 -9.10 7.20 -7.02
C ALA A 22 -9.77 6.60 -8.25
N GLU A 23 -9.21 6.85 -9.43
CA GLU A 23 -9.79 6.50 -10.71
C GLU A 23 -9.82 4.99 -10.93
N LEU A 24 -8.84 4.26 -10.41
CA LEU A 24 -8.82 2.79 -10.48
C LEU A 24 -9.69 2.11 -9.42
N ASN A 25 -10.28 2.86 -8.49
CA ASN A 25 -11.18 2.32 -7.49
C ASN A 25 -12.63 2.41 -7.98
N SER A 26 -12.96 1.68 -9.05
CA SER A 26 -14.28 1.71 -9.71
C SER A 26 -15.47 1.29 -8.84
N SER A 27 -15.20 0.67 -7.70
CA SER A 27 -16.21 0.25 -6.72
C SER A 27 -16.36 1.23 -5.55
N GLY A 28 -15.50 2.25 -5.49
CA GLY A 28 -15.50 3.25 -4.43
C GLY A 28 -16.72 4.17 -4.51
N PRO A 29 -17.23 4.67 -3.36
CA PRO A 29 -18.43 5.50 -3.30
C PRO A 29 -18.30 6.85 -4.02
N ASN A 30 -17.07 7.28 -4.32
CA ASN A 30 -16.78 8.55 -5.02
C ASN A 30 -16.30 8.37 -6.46
N HIS A 31 -16.21 7.13 -6.96
CA HIS A 31 -15.93 6.89 -8.37
C HIS A 31 -17.04 7.52 -9.19
N ASN A 32 -16.65 8.42 -10.09
CA ASN A 32 -17.60 9.23 -10.83
C ASN A 32 -17.26 9.27 -12.32
N GLU A 33 -18.17 9.83 -13.11
CA GLU A 33 -18.02 9.92 -14.56
C GLU A 33 -16.71 10.61 -14.99
N LYS A 34 -16.18 11.55 -14.19
CA LYS A 34 -14.90 12.22 -14.50
C LYS A 34 -13.70 11.28 -14.39
N ASP A 35 -13.75 10.34 -13.46
CA ASP A 35 -12.69 9.34 -13.29
C ASP A 35 -12.66 8.39 -14.50
N GLU A 36 -13.83 7.98 -14.98
CA GLU A 36 -13.96 7.17 -16.20
C GLU A 36 -13.48 7.93 -17.45
N ILE A 37 -13.85 9.21 -17.56
CA ILE A 37 -13.38 10.09 -18.64
C ILE A 37 -11.85 10.23 -18.60
N ALA A 38 -11.27 10.47 -17.41
CA ALA A 38 -9.83 10.62 -17.25
C ALA A 38 -9.08 9.34 -17.67
N LEU A 39 -9.56 8.17 -17.22
CA LEU A 39 -9.00 6.88 -17.61
C LEU A 39 -9.13 6.61 -19.11
N SER A 40 -10.29 6.91 -19.69
CA SER A 40 -10.56 6.74 -21.12
C SER A 40 -9.64 7.63 -21.97
N ASN A 41 -9.51 8.90 -21.60
CA ASN A 41 -8.62 9.85 -22.26
C ASN A 41 -7.15 9.43 -22.14
N TYR A 42 -6.72 8.96 -20.96
CA TYR A 42 -5.36 8.47 -20.74
C TYR A 42 -5.06 7.23 -21.59
N LYS A 43 -5.97 6.24 -21.63
CA LYS A 43 -5.83 5.06 -22.49
C LYS A 43 -5.78 5.43 -23.98
N LYS A 44 -6.59 6.41 -24.40
CA LYS A 44 -6.57 6.93 -25.77
C LYS A 44 -5.23 7.60 -26.11
N LEU A 45 -4.71 8.45 -25.21
CA LEU A 45 -3.40 9.09 -25.35
C LEU A 45 -2.31 8.06 -25.64
N LEU A 46 -2.21 7.02 -24.82
CA LEU A 46 -1.18 5.98 -24.97
C LEU A 46 -1.35 5.17 -26.26
N LYS A 47 -2.60 4.85 -26.63
CA LYS A 47 -2.89 4.14 -27.88
C LYS A 47 -2.47 4.93 -29.12
N GLU A 48 -2.70 6.24 -29.12
CA GLU A 48 -2.32 7.14 -30.21
C GLU A 48 -0.82 7.48 -30.19
N ASN A 49 -0.14 7.29 -29.06
CA ASN A 49 1.25 7.65 -28.84
C ASN A 49 2.03 6.50 -28.17
N PRO A 50 2.24 5.36 -28.85
CA PRO A 50 2.89 4.17 -28.27
C PRO A 50 4.36 4.38 -27.90
N HIS A 51 4.93 5.54 -28.24
CA HIS A 51 6.27 5.93 -27.81
C HIS A 51 6.29 6.50 -26.38
N ILE A 52 5.15 6.92 -25.81
CA ILE A 52 5.13 7.48 -24.45
C ILE A 52 5.54 6.40 -23.44
N ILE A 53 6.47 6.73 -22.56
CA ILE A 53 6.86 5.85 -21.44
C ILE A 53 5.93 6.12 -20.25
N GLU A 54 5.44 5.06 -19.62
CA GLU A 54 4.64 5.16 -18.39
C GLU A 54 5.49 4.94 -17.14
N VAL A 55 5.29 5.81 -16.14
CA VAL A 55 5.81 5.64 -14.78
C VAL A 55 4.63 5.70 -13.82
N ASP A 56 4.10 4.56 -13.38
CA ASP A 56 4.21 3.21 -13.96
C ASP A 56 2.94 2.85 -14.73
N PRO A 57 2.95 1.81 -15.58
CA PRO A 57 1.75 1.38 -16.32
C PRO A 57 0.53 1.20 -15.43
N ILE A 58 -0.62 1.66 -15.92
CA ILE A 58 -1.84 1.75 -15.12
C ILE A 58 -2.32 0.40 -14.58
N GLU A 59 -2.13 -0.67 -15.34
CA GLU A 59 -2.46 -2.05 -14.94
C GLU A 59 -1.61 -2.54 -13.77
N LEU A 60 -0.38 -2.02 -13.63
CA LEU A 60 0.49 -2.33 -12.52
C LEU A 60 0.11 -1.52 -11.28
N GLN A 61 -0.30 -0.26 -11.43
CA GLN A 61 -0.81 0.56 -10.33
C GLN A 61 -2.02 -0.10 -9.65
N GLN A 62 -2.92 -0.67 -10.45
CA GLN A 62 -4.14 -1.33 -9.98
C GLN A 62 -3.88 -2.50 -9.01
N LYS A 63 -2.70 -3.12 -9.06
CA LYS A 63 -2.33 -4.22 -8.15
C LYS A 63 -2.31 -3.79 -6.68
N LEU A 64 -2.14 -2.50 -6.38
CA LEU A 64 -2.07 -1.97 -5.02
C LEU A 64 -3.33 -1.22 -4.55
N THR A 65 -4.43 -1.24 -5.33
CA THR A 65 -5.69 -0.55 -4.95
C THR A 65 -6.66 -1.41 -4.14
N SER A 66 -6.46 -2.73 -4.15
CA SER A 66 -7.35 -3.72 -3.52
C SER A 66 -6.61 -4.56 -2.47
N ARG A 67 -7.14 -4.59 -1.24
CA ARG A 67 -6.60 -5.44 -0.16
C ARG A 67 -6.54 -6.94 -0.52
N PRO A 68 -7.57 -7.56 -1.14
CA PRO A 68 -7.47 -8.94 -1.59
C PRO A 68 -6.30 -9.22 -2.54
N GLU A 69 -6.06 -8.35 -3.52
CA GLU A 69 -4.91 -8.48 -4.43
C GLU A 69 -3.59 -8.24 -3.70
N MET A 70 -3.56 -7.28 -2.78
CA MET A 70 -2.41 -6.98 -1.95
C MET A 70 -2.02 -8.18 -1.06
N ILE A 71 -2.98 -8.94 -0.52
CA ILE A 71 -2.69 -10.18 0.23
C ILE A 71 -1.95 -11.19 -0.67
N LYS A 72 -2.38 -11.37 -1.92
CA LYS A 72 -1.70 -12.29 -2.87
C LYS A 72 -0.26 -11.85 -3.13
N ILE A 73 -0.05 -10.54 -3.32
CA ILE A 73 1.29 -9.97 -3.50
C ILE A 73 2.16 -10.21 -2.27
N PHE A 74 1.64 -9.98 -1.07
CA PHE A 74 2.39 -10.15 0.17
C PHE A 74 2.71 -11.62 0.47
N LEU A 75 1.84 -12.54 0.08
CA LEU A 75 2.14 -13.98 0.12
C LEU A 75 3.32 -14.33 -0.79
N HIS A 76 3.30 -13.89 -2.06
CA HIS A 76 4.42 -14.06 -2.99
C HIS A 76 5.72 -13.44 -2.45
N MET A 77 5.63 -12.26 -1.85
CA MET A 77 6.78 -11.60 -1.23
C MET A 77 7.34 -12.39 -0.05
N ALA A 78 6.49 -12.96 0.81
CA ALA A 78 6.91 -13.77 1.95
C ALA A 78 7.56 -15.10 1.53
N GLU A 79 7.20 -15.62 0.35
CA GLU A 79 7.86 -16.79 -0.26
C GLU A 79 9.21 -16.43 -0.89
N THR A 80 9.35 -15.19 -1.39
CA THR A 80 10.54 -14.74 -2.15
C THR A 80 11.60 -14.09 -1.27
N VAL A 81 11.20 -13.31 -0.27
CA VAL A 81 12.10 -12.55 0.61
C VAL A 81 12.27 -13.30 1.93
N LYS A 82 13.51 -13.72 2.19
CA LYS A 82 13.84 -14.42 3.43
C LYS A 82 13.52 -13.54 4.65
N ASP A 83 12.93 -14.15 5.68
CA ASP A 83 12.60 -13.52 6.96
C ASP A 83 11.53 -12.39 6.88
N LEU A 84 10.85 -12.27 5.73
CA LEU A 84 9.64 -11.47 5.57
C LEU A 84 8.40 -12.36 5.75
N TYR A 85 7.42 -11.85 6.50
CA TYR A 85 6.17 -12.56 6.76
C TYR A 85 4.97 -11.66 6.47
N ILE A 86 3.80 -12.27 6.30
CA ILE A 86 2.50 -11.58 6.31
C ILE A 86 1.74 -12.04 7.58
N PRO A 87 1.07 -11.15 8.32
CA PRO A 87 0.18 -11.59 9.39
C PRO A 87 -0.97 -12.41 8.78
N GLN A 88 -1.53 -13.37 9.51
CA GLN A 88 -2.65 -14.15 9.00
C GLN A 88 -3.78 -13.20 8.57
N SER A 89 -4.12 -13.23 7.28
CA SER A 89 -4.96 -12.21 6.64
C SER A 89 -5.94 -12.88 5.68
N PHE A 90 -7.20 -12.46 5.70
CA PHE A 90 -8.22 -12.93 4.77
C PHE A 90 -9.34 -11.89 4.60
N VAL A 91 -10.13 -12.05 3.54
CA VAL A 91 -11.35 -11.28 3.31
C VAL A 91 -12.51 -12.02 3.92
N LEU A 92 -13.33 -11.32 4.70
CA LEU A 92 -14.55 -11.85 5.31
C LEU A 92 -15.76 -11.22 4.64
N SER A 93 -16.55 -12.05 3.95
CA SER A 93 -17.78 -11.67 3.25
C SER A 93 -19.02 -11.85 4.15
N ASP A 94 -20.16 -11.31 3.72
CA ASP A 94 -21.42 -11.53 4.42
C ASP A 94 -21.78 -13.02 4.52
N GLY A 95 -22.12 -13.47 5.73
CA GLY A 95 -22.45 -14.87 6.03
C GLY A 95 -21.25 -15.79 6.26
N GLU A 96 -20.01 -15.33 6.04
CA GLU A 96 -18.82 -16.10 6.35
C GLU A 96 -18.45 -16.00 7.85
N GLU A 97 -17.75 -17.01 8.36
CA GLU A 97 -17.24 -17.03 9.73
C GLU A 97 -15.71 -16.94 9.76
N VAL A 98 -15.19 -16.32 10.83
CA VAL A 98 -13.75 -16.28 11.11
C VAL A 98 -13.26 -17.71 11.44
N PRO A 99 -12.16 -18.19 10.85
CA PRO A 99 -11.60 -19.51 11.12
C PRO A 99 -11.47 -19.83 12.62
N SER A 100 -11.71 -21.10 12.99
CA SER A 100 -11.74 -21.54 14.39
C SER A 100 -10.43 -21.22 15.13
N ASP A 101 -9.31 -21.35 14.43
CA ASP A 101 -7.92 -21.23 14.86
C ASP A 101 -7.30 -19.83 14.63
N PHE A 102 -8.08 -18.85 14.15
CA PHE A 102 -7.55 -17.51 13.90
C PHE A 102 -7.05 -16.84 15.20
N PRO A 103 -5.81 -16.32 15.22
CA PRO A 103 -5.21 -15.71 16.40
C PRO A 103 -5.74 -14.29 16.62
N PHE A 104 -6.28 -14.04 17.81
CA PHE A 104 -6.66 -12.70 18.27
C PHE A 104 -5.55 -12.07 19.12
N PRO A 105 -5.46 -10.72 19.15
CA PRO A 105 -6.36 -9.74 18.54
C PRO A 105 -6.25 -9.63 17.00
N ALA A 106 -7.20 -8.96 16.37
CA ALA A 106 -7.22 -8.69 14.93
C ALA A 106 -7.36 -7.18 14.65
N ILE A 107 -6.81 -6.72 13.55
CA ILE A 107 -7.17 -5.45 12.92
C ILE A 107 -8.04 -5.72 11.70
N CYS A 108 -9.18 -5.04 11.65
CA CYS A 108 -10.16 -5.06 10.60
C CYS A 108 -10.03 -3.80 9.74
N LYS A 109 -9.96 -3.97 8.43
CA LYS A 109 -9.77 -2.89 7.46
C LYS A 109 -10.83 -2.99 6.36
N THR A 110 -11.25 -1.86 5.78
CA THR A 110 -12.04 -1.86 4.55
C THR A 110 -11.29 -2.57 3.41
N LEU A 111 -12.01 -3.11 2.43
CA LEU A 111 -11.38 -3.77 1.28
C LEU A 111 -10.67 -2.81 0.34
N GLU A 112 -11.18 -1.60 0.24
CA GLU A 112 -10.55 -0.52 -0.51
C GLU A 112 -9.27 -0.10 0.20
N ALA A 113 -8.14 -0.21 -0.49
CA ALA A 113 -6.83 0.13 0.06
C ALA A 113 -6.43 1.59 -0.22
N SER A 114 -7.14 2.26 -1.13
CA SER A 114 -6.90 3.65 -1.52
C SER A 114 -8.21 4.34 -1.90
N GLY A 115 -8.43 5.55 -1.39
CA GLY A 115 -9.65 6.29 -1.68
C GLY A 115 -9.94 7.37 -0.66
N ASP A 116 -11.22 7.53 -0.32
CA ASP A 116 -11.71 8.56 0.58
C ASP A 116 -11.40 8.29 2.07
N LEU A 117 -11.87 9.18 2.94
CA LEU A 117 -11.70 9.06 4.40
C LEU A 117 -12.24 7.74 4.97
N SER A 118 -13.22 7.11 4.33
CA SER A 118 -13.83 5.86 4.80
C SER A 118 -12.93 4.64 4.60
N SER A 119 -12.06 4.66 3.58
CA SER A 119 -11.06 3.61 3.33
C SER A 119 -9.98 3.50 4.42
N HIS A 120 -9.94 4.48 5.33
CA HIS A 120 -8.99 4.59 6.41
C HIS A 120 -9.57 4.22 7.78
N GLU A 121 -10.86 3.90 7.86
CA GLU A 121 -11.50 3.42 9.09
C GLU A 121 -11.10 1.98 9.38
N MET A 122 -10.70 1.74 10.63
CA MET A 122 -10.20 0.46 11.10
C MET A 122 -10.76 0.14 12.47
N ASP A 123 -10.85 -1.15 12.77
CA ASP A 123 -11.24 -1.65 14.09
C ASP A 123 -10.19 -2.62 14.60
N ILE A 124 -9.78 -2.50 15.86
CA ILE A 124 -9.06 -3.56 16.56
C ILE A 124 -10.05 -4.33 17.44
N VAL A 125 -10.03 -5.66 17.33
CA VAL A 125 -10.99 -6.56 17.96
C VAL A 125 -10.28 -7.73 18.63
N TRP A 126 -10.82 -8.20 19.76
CA TRP A 126 -10.21 -9.27 20.57
C TRP A 126 -10.88 -10.63 20.45
N ASN A 127 -12.00 -10.72 19.74
CA ASN A 127 -12.73 -11.97 19.58
C ASN A 127 -13.61 -11.96 18.31
N LYS A 128 -14.18 -13.12 17.99
CA LYS A 128 -15.01 -13.34 16.79
C LYS A 128 -16.34 -12.62 16.85
N ASP A 129 -16.93 -12.50 18.05
CA ASP A 129 -18.24 -11.85 18.23
C ASP A 129 -18.17 -10.37 17.88
N SER A 130 -17.08 -9.70 18.24
CA SER A 130 -16.82 -8.31 17.83
C SER A 130 -16.81 -8.16 16.30
N ILE A 131 -16.19 -9.07 15.55
CA ILE A 131 -16.15 -9.02 14.07
C ILE A 131 -17.54 -9.20 13.45
N ARG A 132 -18.43 -9.99 14.08
CA ARG A 132 -19.80 -10.19 13.58
C ARG A 132 -20.58 -8.87 13.50
N THR A 133 -20.28 -7.92 14.39
CA THR A 133 -20.92 -6.60 14.42
C THR A 133 -20.41 -5.61 13.37
N LEU A 134 -19.26 -5.90 12.74
CA LEU A 134 -18.65 -5.02 11.74
C LEU A 134 -19.31 -5.18 10.37
N ARG A 135 -19.36 -4.06 9.63
CA ARG A 135 -19.84 -4.01 8.24
C ARG A 135 -18.92 -4.83 7.34
N LYS A 136 -19.53 -5.73 6.55
CA LYS A 136 -18.86 -6.57 5.56
C LYS A 136 -19.15 -6.06 4.13
N PRO A 137 -18.32 -6.45 3.15
CA PRO A 137 -17.10 -7.24 3.30
C PRO A 137 -15.94 -6.42 3.89
N LEU A 138 -15.02 -7.08 4.62
CA LEU A 138 -13.83 -6.45 5.20
C LEU A 138 -12.61 -7.39 5.18
N MET A 139 -11.42 -6.81 5.31
CA MET A 139 -10.19 -7.56 5.53
C MET A 139 -9.97 -7.75 7.03
N VAL A 140 -9.79 -9.00 7.46
CA VAL A 140 -9.36 -9.34 8.82
C VAL A 140 -7.88 -9.71 8.77
N GLN A 141 -7.07 -9.05 9.60
CA GLN A 141 -5.63 -9.28 9.68
C GLN A 141 -5.21 -9.47 11.14
N GLN A 142 -4.38 -10.48 11.41
CA GLN A 142 -3.85 -10.73 12.74
C GLN A 142 -3.11 -9.49 13.27
N TRP A 143 -3.40 -9.14 14.51
CA TRP A 143 -2.65 -8.11 15.21
C TRP A 143 -1.27 -8.63 15.62
N ILE A 144 -0.23 -7.86 15.32
CA ILE A 144 1.15 -8.14 15.72
C ILE A 144 1.63 -6.98 16.57
N ASN A 145 1.89 -7.19 17.85
CA ASN A 145 2.58 -6.22 18.69
C ASN A 145 3.97 -5.91 18.12
N HIS A 146 4.32 -4.63 18.04
CA HIS A 146 5.44 -4.13 17.23
C HIS A 146 6.17 -2.93 17.82
N SER A 147 6.16 -2.81 19.15
CA SER A 147 6.90 -1.78 19.90
C SER A 147 6.63 -0.36 19.39
N SER A 148 5.36 -0.08 19.05
CA SER A 148 4.90 1.21 18.50
C SER A 148 5.71 1.72 17.30
N THR A 149 6.29 0.81 16.50
CA THR A 149 7.19 1.20 15.41
C THR A 149 6.66 0.74 14.05
N LEU A 150 6.46 1.71 13.16
CA LEU A 150 6.18 1.48 11.76
C LEU A 150 7.41 1.90 10.93
N PHE A 151 7.91 0.99 10.09
CA PHE A 151 8.94 1.28 9.10
C PHE A 151 8.25 1.55 7.76
N LYS A 152 8.26 2.81 7.31
CA LYS A 152 7.81 3.17 5.96
C LYS A 152 8.99 3.07 5.01
N ILE A 153 8.96 2.09 4.12
CA ILE A 153 9.96 1.88 3.08
C ILE A 153 9.45 2.56 1.81
N PHE A 154 10.16 3.56 1.33
CA PHE A 154 9.84 4.26 0.10
C PHE A 154 10.77 3.80 -1.01
N LEU A 155 10.19 3.40 -2.14
CA LEU A 155 10.88 2.99 -3.35
C LEU A 155 10.70 4.09 -4.39
N ILE A 156 11.82 4.56 -4.95
CA ILE A 156 11.85 5.50 -6.09
C ILE A 156 12.86 4.96 -7.09
N GLY A 157 12.37 4.27 -8.11
CA GLY A 157 13.20 3.53 -9.06
C GLY A 157 14.02 2.46 -8.36
N GLU A 158 15.34 2.55 -8.49
CA GLU A 158 16.30 1.61 -7.88
C GLU A 158 16.71 2.02 -6.45
N SER A 159 16.25 3.19 -5.97
CA SER A 159 16.54 3.68 -4.62
C SER A 159 15.48 3.26 -3.62
N SER A 160 15.91 2.96 -2.39
CA SER A 160 15.02 2.65 -1.27
C SER A 160 15.39 3.49 -0.05
N PHE A 161 14.37 3.95 0.68
CA PHE A 161 14.51 4.82 1.86
C PHE A 161 13.65 4.29 2.99
N VAL A 162 14.18 4.23 4.21
CA VAL A 162 13.42 3.78 5.38
C VAL A 162 13.16 4.96 6.30
N VAL A 163 11.89 5.23 6.59
CA VAL A 163 11.46 6.24 7.54
C VAL A 163 10.75 5.57 8.70
N LYS A 164 11.33 5.64 9.89
CA LYS A 164 10.72 5.16 11.13
C LYS A 164 9.63 6.13 11.59
N ARG A 165 8.45 5.60 11.91
CA ARG A 165 7.26 6.35 12.33
C ARG A 165 6.68 5.78 13.63
N PRO A 166 6.11 6.62 14.52
CA PRO A 166 5.26 6.15 15.60
C PRO A 166 4.06 5.36 15.05
N SER A 167 3.75 4.26 15.72
CA SER A 167 2.61 3.39 15.44
C SER A 167 1.82 3.14 16.73
N ILE A 168 0.71 2.41 16.60
CA ILE A 168 -0.16 2.05 17.73
C ILE A 168 0.63 1.26 18.78
N ARG A 169 0.29 1.45 20.06
CA ARG A 169 0.91 0.74 21.19
C ARG A 169 0.73 -0.77 21.08
N ASP A 170 1.66 -1.49 21.68
CA ASP A 170 1.42 -2.91 21.96
C ASP A 170 0.17 -3.02 22.85
N ILE A 171 -0.70 -3.95 22.51
CA ILE A 171 -1.93 -4.25 23.25
C ILE A 171 -1.78 -5.60 23.96
N ASP A 172 -2.48 -5.77 25.07
CA ASP A 172 -2.57 -7.05 25.76
C ASP A 172 -3.56 -7.99 25.06
N ASN A 173 -3.61 -9.22 25.56
CA ASN A 173 -4.51 -10.27 25.05
C ASN A 173 -5.84 -10.32 25.84
N ASP A 174 -6.05 -9.43 26.81
CA ASP A 174 -7.29 -9.42 27.58
C ASP A 174 -8.44 -8.95 26.67
N ILE A 175 -9.66 -9.42 26.94
CA ILE A 175 -10.80 -9.06 26.09
C ILE A 175 -11.19 -7.60 26.36
N HIS A 176 -11.05 -6.75 25.34
CA HIS A 176 -11.50 -5.36 25.36
C HIS A 176 -12.66 -5.12 24.39
N PRO A 177 -13.45 -4.02 24.60
CA PRO A 177 -14.33 -3.50 23.57
C PRO A 177 -13.57 -3.20 22.27
N SER A 178 -14.25 -3.32 21.13
CA SER A 178 -13.66 -2.97 19.83
C SER A 178 -13.15 -1.53 19.84
N LEU A 179 -11.93 -1.34 19.36
CA LEU A 179 -11.30 -0.02 19.25
C LEU A 179 -11.42 0.47 17.80
N HIS A 180 -12.33 1.41 17.58
CA HIS A 180 -12.53 2.06 16.29
C HIS A 180 -11.63 3.29 16.13
N PHE A 181 -10.95 3.42 14.99
CA PHE A 181 -10.11 4.57 14.69
C PHE A 181 -9.86 4.77 13.20
N ASN A 182 -9.58 6.02 12.82
CA ASN A 182 -9.10 6.36 11.50
C ASN A 182 -7.56 6.32 11.46
N SER A 183 -6.99 5.58 10.50
CA SER A 183 -5.54 5.41 10.32
C SER A 183 -4.78 6.71 9.95
N GLN A 184 -5.47 7.82 9.67
CA GLN A 184 -4.84 9.13 9.54
C GLN A 184 -4.91 9.96 10.84
N GLN A 185 -5.76 9.58 11.80
CA GLN A 185 -6.09 10.37 12.99
C GLN A 185 -5.98 9.55 14.30
N PHE A 186 -4.93 8.75 14.43
CA PHE A 186 -4.76 7.82 15.56
C PHE A 186 -3.67 8.21 16.57
N LYS A 187 -3.27 9.50 16.62
CA LYS A 187 -2.15 9.97 17.45
C LYS A 187 -2.29 9.61 18.94
N SER A 188 -3.51 9.59 19.47
CA SER A 188 -3.81 9.21 20.86
C SER A 188 -3.45 7.75 21.17
N LEU A 189 -3.45 6.88 20.15
CA LEU A 189 -3.13 5.46 20.25
C LEU A 189 -1.63 5.18 20.03
N GLN A 190 -0.83 6.20 19.72
CA GLN A 190 0.58 5.98 19.38
C GLN A 190 1.47 5.89 20.62
N GLY A 191 2.57 5.14 20.49
CA GLY A 191 3.67 5.10 21.46
C GLY A 191 5.01 5.54 20.83
N PRO A 192 6.07 5.70 21.64
CA PRO A 192 7.40 5.98 21.12
C PRO A 192 7.91 4.78 20.29
N PRO A 193 8.39 5.00 19.05
CA PRO A 193 8.89 3.92 18.21
C PRO A 193 10.25 3.43 18.73
N THR A 194 10.30 2.20 19.24
CA THR A 194 11.48 1.62 19.93
C THR A 194 12.04 0.37 19.25
N ALA A 195 11.46 -0.12 18.15
CA ALA A 195 11.98 -1.29 17.46
C ALA A 195 13.32 -0.99 16.76
N ALA A 196 14.23 -1.97 16.79
CA ALA A 196 15.49 -1.89 16.05
C ALA A 196 15.24 -1.98 14.53
N ASP A 197 16.05 -1.24 13.78
CA ASP A 197 15.90 -1.06 12.34
C ASP A 197 16.13 -2.34 11.54
N PRO A 198 15.44 -2.51 10.39
CA PRO A 198 15.77 -3.56 9.42
C PRO A 198 17.15 -3.31 8.80
N SER A 199 17.82 -4.38 8.38
CA SER A 199 19.09 -4.25 7.66
C SER A 199 18.86 -3.71 6.25
N GLU A 200 19.84 -2.97 5.72
CA GLU A 200 19.77 -2.42 4.36
C GLU A 200 19.60 -3.53 3.30
N GLU A 201 20.27 -4.67 3.49
CA GLU A 201 20.16 -5.82 2.59
C GLU A 201 18.74 -6.39 2.55
N PHE A 202 18.07 -6.49 3.70
CA PHE A 202 16.67 -6.93 3.77
C PHE A 202 15.74 -5.97 3.01
N ILE A 203 15.96 -4.66 3.15
CA ILE A 203 15.20 -3.63 2.43
C ILE A 203 15.42 -3.70 0.92
N LYS A 204 16.66 -3.94 0.48
CA LYS A 204 16.98 -4.12 -0.95
C LYS A 204 16.25 -5.33 -1.54
N GLN A 205 16.09 -6.42 -0.79
CA GLN A 205 15.34 -7.59 -1.25
C GLN A 205 13.85 -7.27 -1.42
N ILE A 206 13.24 -6.54 -0.48
CA ILE A 206 11.85 -6.05 -0.62
C ILE A 206 11.71 -5.16 -1.87
N ALA A 207 12.62 -4.20 -2.03
CA ALA A 207 12.62 -3.28 -3.18
C ALA A 207 12.74 -4.02 -4.51
N LYS A 208 13.55 -5.08 -4.55
CA LYS A 208 13.76 -5.91 -5.73
C LYS A 208 12.47 -6.61 -6.16
N VAL A 209 11.65 -7.13 -5.25
CA VAL A 209 10.38 -7.79 -5.62
C VAL A 209 9.40 -6.78 -6.23
N PHE A 210 9.24 -5.60 -5.62
CA PHE A 210 8.36 -4.56 -6.20
C PHE A 210 8.82 -4.10 -7.58
N SER A 211 10.12 -3.89 -7.75
CA SER A 211 10.67 -3.42 -9.02
C SER A 211 10.70 -4.50 -10.11
N SER A 212 11.15 -5.71 -9.78
CA SER A 212 11.41 -6.77 -10.77
C SER A 212 10.18 -7.62 -11.07
N ASP A 213 9.44 -8.01 -10.03
CA ASP A 213 8.31 -8.94 -10.18
C ASP A 213 7.00 -8.19 -10.43
N LEU A 214 6.81 -7.04 -9.77
CA LEU A 214 5.60 -6.24 -9.91
C LEU A 214 5.72 -5.12 -10.95
N GLY A 215 6.95 -4.76 -11.34
CA GLY A 215 7.22 -3.70 -12.32
C GLY A 215 6.96 -2.29 -11.78
N LEU A 216 6.87 -2.12 -10.46
CA LEU A 216 6.54 -0.85 -9.80
C LEU A 216 7.81 -0.15 -9.31
N SER A 217 7.91 1.14 -9.60
CA SER A 217 9.05 2.01 -9.29
C SER A 217 8.73 3.05 -8.22
N LEU A 218 7.44 3.33 -7.96
CA LEU A 218 6.99 4.32 -6.98
C LEU A 218 6.07 3.67 -5.95
N VAL A 219 6.65 3.18 -4.85
CA VAL A 219 5.92 2.39 -3.86
C VAL A 219 6.26 2.85 -2.45
N GLY A 220 5.26 2.92 -1.58
CA GLY A 220 5.44 2.97 -0.13
C GLY A 220 5.03 1.64 0.48
N VAL A 221 5.88 1.03 1.29
CA VAL A 221 5.62 -0.24 1.98
C VAL A 221 5.66 0.00 3.48
N ASP A 222 4.66 -0.53 4.17
CA ASP A 222 4.53 -0.45 5.61
C ASP A 222 4.93 -1.80 6.22
N LEU A 223 6.03 -1.75 6.97
CA LEU A 223 6.63 -2.89 7.62
C LEU A 223 6.63 -2.69 9.13
N ILE A 224 6.32 -3.73 9.89
CA ILE A 224 6.42 -3.76 11.34
C ILE A 224 7.34 -4.90 11.79
N ARG A 225 7.92 -4.77 12.98
CA ARG A 225 8.76 -5.82 13.57
C ARG A 225 8.10 -6.35 14.83
N CYS A 226 7.79 -7.64 14.87
CA CYS A 226 7.13 -8.25 16.02
C CYS A 226 7.98 -8.07 17.29
N SER A 227 7.38 -7.52 18.34
CA SER A 227 8.08 -7.20 19.59
C SER A 227 8.53 -8.45 20.35
N LYS A 228 7.86 -9.59 20.15
CA LYS A 228 8.21 -10.87 20.78
C LYS A 228 9.22 -11.70 19.98
N SER A 229 8.99 -11.87 18.67
CA SER A 229 9.79 -12.78 17.83
C SER A 229 10.91 -12.09 17.07
N GLY A 230 10.87 -10.75 16.95
CA GLY A 230 11.80 -9.98 16.14
C GLY A 230 11.61 -10.12 14.63
N LYS A 231 10.62 -10.91 14.16
CA LYS A 231 10.30 -11.11 12.74
C LYS A 231 9.66 -9.87 12.11
N PHE A 232 9.90 -9.67 10.82
CA PHE A 232 9.32 -8.56 10.06
C PHE A 232 8.05 -8.97 9.34
N TYR A 233 7.03 -8.11 9.42
CA TYR A 233 5.73 -8.32 8.79
C TYR A 233 5.38 -7.15 7.87
N ILE A 234 5.04 -7.46 6.62
CA ILE A 234 4.44 -6.49 5.69
C ILE A 234 2.94 -6.38 5.99
N ILE A 235 2.45 -5.14 6.14
CA ILE A 235 1.06 -4.89 6.55
C ILE A 235 0.28 -3.98 5.61
N ASP A 236 0.97 -3.18 4.80
CA ASP A 236 0.36 -2.30 3.81
C ASP A 236 1.36 -1.93 2.69
N ALA A 237 0.83 -1.57 1.52
CA ALA A 237 1.60 -1.05 0.41
C ALA A 237 0.75 -0.05 -0.39
N ASN A 238 1.35 1.04 -0.84
CA ASN A 238 0.67 2.14 -1.51
C ASN A 238 1.44 2.52 -2.77
N TYR A 239 0.75 2.59 -3.90
CA TYR A 239 1.34 3.17 -5.10
C TYR A 239 1.46 4.69 -4.97
N PHE A 240 2.64 5.19 -5.33
CA PHE A 240 3.00 6.61 -5.34
C PHE A 240 2.56 7.34 -4.05
N PRO A 241 3.16 7.00 -2.89
CA PRO A 241 2.86 7.66 -1.62
C PRO A 241 3.37 9.11 -1.60
N GLY A 242 3.17 9.82 -0.48
CA GLY A 242 3.65 11.19 -0.32
C GLY A 242 5.15 11.34 -0.07
N PHE A 243 5.92 10.25 0.02
CA PHE A 243 7.39 10.24 0.26
C PHE A 243 7.87 11.11 1.43
N LEU A 244 7.01 11.32 2.44
CA LEU A 244 7.32 12.20 3.57
C LEU A 244 8.50 11.63 4.38
N GLY A 245 9.54 12.44 4.56
CA GLY A 245 10.78 12.06 5.24
C GLY A 245 11.87 11.52 4.31
N VAL A 246 11.67 11.56 2.99
CA VAL A 246 12.73 11.33 2.00
C VAL A 246 13.35 12.68 1.61
N ASP A 247 14.62 12.88 1.93
CA ASP A 247 15.37 14.07 1.55
C ASP A 247 15.60 14.11 0.03
N ASN A 248 15.66 15.32 -0.54
CA ASN A 248 15.91 15.55 -1.97
C ASN A 248 15.01 14.73 -2.91
N CYS A 249 13.78 14.43 -2.49
CA CYS A 249 12.82 13.63 -3.26
C CYS A 249 12.68 14.03 -4.75
N PRO A 250 12.62 15.33 -5.13
CA PRO A 250 12.61 15.73 -6.55
C PRO A 250 13.80 15.21 -7.37
N LEU A 251 15.00 15.11 -6.78
CA LEU A 251 16.18 14.59 -7.47
C LEU A 251 16.04 13.09 -7.77
N HIS A 252 15.46 12.33 -6.84
CA HIS A 252 15.21 10.91 -7.05
C HIS A 252 14.18 10.66 -8.16
N PHE A 253 13.14 11.49 -8.27
CA PHE A 253 12.22 11.45 -9.40
C PHE A 253 12.91 11.77 -10.73
N LEU A 254 13.78 12.78 -10.77
CA LEU A 254 14.55 13.11 -11.98
C LEU A 254 15.46 11.96 -12.40
N GLN A 255 16.11 11.29 -11.45
CA GLN A 255 16.93 10.10 -11.71
C GLN A 255 16.09 8.95 -12.28
N LEU A 256 14.93 8.66 -11.69
CA LEU A 256 13.99 7.67 -12.20
C LEU A 256 13.54 7.98 -13.63
N ILE A 257 13.15 9.23 -13.91
CA ILE A 257 12.73 9.67 -15.24
C ILE A 257 13.87 9.47 -16.25
N LYS A 258 15.09 9.88 -15.89
CA LYS A 258 16.27 9.70 -16.74
C LYS A 258 16.53 8.22 -17.03
N GLN A 259 16.51 7.36 -16.01
CA GLN A 259 16.71 5.92 -16.18
C GLN A 259 15.66 5.29 -17.11
N LYS A 260 14.39 5.70 -17.00
CA LYS A 260 13.31 5.21 -17.86
C LYS A 260 13.52 5.65 -19.31
N LEU A 261 13.92 6.90 -19.54
CA LEU A 261 14.26 7.42 -20.88
C LEU A 261 15.45 6.69 -21.49
N ASP A 262 16.55 6.53 -20.72
CA ASP A 262 17.77 5.86 -21.19
C ASP A 262 17.51 4.38 -21.59
N LYS A 263 16.67 3.66 -20.82
CA LYS A 263 16.29 2.26 -21.11
C LYS A 263 15.50 2.11 -22.42
N LYS A 264 14.74 3.13 -22.86
CA LYS A 264 14.01 3.08 -24.14
C LYS A 264 14.93 3.28 -25.35
N HIS A 265 16.07 3.94 -25.14
CA HIS A 265 17.06 4.22 -26.19
C HIS A 265 18.17 3.16 -26.28
N SER A 266 18.14 2.15 -25.41
CA SER A 266 19.07 1.01 -25.38
C SER A 266 18.47 -0.20 -26.08
#